data_AF-A0A022J7X7-F1
#
_entry.id   AF-A0A022J7X7-F1
#
_cell.length_a   1.000
_cell.length_b   1.000
_cell.length_c   1.000
_cell.angle_alpha   90.00
_cell.angle_beta   90.00
_cell.angle_gamma   90.00
#
_symmetry.space_group_name_H-M   'P 1'
#
loop_
_entity.id
_entity.type
_entity.pdbx_description
1 polymer ?
#
loop_
_entity_poly.entity_id
_entity_poly.type
_entity_poly.pdbx_seq_one_letter_code
_entity_poly.pdbx_strand_id
1 'polypeptide(L)'
;MLKSRIFITIGLLLAGLCLFLACKAYEKKVNVEKEQASRVAISFLNSLSSGDLATAYKYVWSGEELNIRSAEIPQIYKDSKVLEVLKARYDSAKNRPDYYQQFYKMISLTIKIKTVHADLAGNPAGTYIVFVTVVKKNPKSNWLVTELGSGA
;
A
#
# COMPACT_ATOMS: atom_id res chain seq x y z
N MET A 1 48.62 -3.13 -28.02
CA MET A 1 47.62 -3.90 -27.22
C MET A 1 47.22 -3.26 -25.89
N LEU A 2 48.10 -2.51 -25.20
CA LEU A 2 47.82 -1.90 -23.89
C LEU A 2 46.63 -0.90 -23.91
N LYS A 3 46.55 -0.04 -24.94
CA LYS A 3 45.47 0.96 -25.10
C LYS A 3 44.07 0.33 -25.21
N SER A 4 43.94 -0.76 -25.95
CA SER A 4 42.64 -1.46 -26.13
C SER A 4 42.13 -2.06 -24.80
N ARG A 5 43.02 -2.62 -23.98
CA ARG A 5 42.65 -3.13 -22.63
C ARG A 5 42.16 -2.01 -21.73
N ILE A 6 42.78 -0.82 -21.78
CA ILE A 6 42.36 0.35 -21.00
C ILE A 6 40.95 0.81 -21.42
N PHE A 7 40.66 0.91 -22.72
CA PHE A 7 39.33 1.29 -23.20
C PHE A 7 38.24 0.26 -22.82
N ILE A 8 38.56 -1.03 -22.85
CA ILE A 8 37.63 -2.09 -22.41
C ILE A 8 37.36 -1.97 -20.90
N THR A 9 38.39 -1.77 -20.08
CA THR A 9 38.24 -1.58 -18.63
C THR A 9 37.41 -0.33 -18.30
N ILE A 10 37.66 0.79 -18.97
CA ILE A 10 36.86 2.02 -18.79
C ILE A 10 35.40 1.80 -19.21
N GLY A 11 35.17 1.11 -20.33
CA GLY A 11 33.82 0.78 -20.81
C GLY A 11 33.05 -0.08 -19.80
N LEU A 12 33.71 -1.10 -19.23
CA LEU A 12 33.12 -1.94 -18.17
C LEU A 12 32.82 -1.16 -16.89
N LEU A 13 33.72 -0.26 -16.47
CA LEU A 13 33.52 0.60 -15.31
C LEU A 13 32.32 1.54 -15.51
N LEU A 14 32.18 2.15 -16.70
CA LEU A 14 31.04 2.99 -17.04
C LEU A 14 29.72 2.19 -17.05
N ALA A 15 29.72 1.00 -17.66
CA ALA A 15 28.55 0.13 -17.64
C ALA A 15 28.15 -0.26 -16.20
N GLY A 16 29.13 -0.60 -15.36
CA GLY A 16 28.90 -0.87 -13.93
C GLY A 16 28.33 0.32 -13.17
N LEU A 17 28.86 1.53 -13.42
CA LEU A 17 28.35 2.76 -12.81
C LEU A 17 26.90 3.06 -13.24
N CYS A 18 26.59 2.92 -14.53
CA CYS A 18 25.24 3.09 -15.05
C CYS A 18 24.24 2.12 -14.40
N LEU A 19 24.61 0.84 -14.27
CA LEU A 19 23.77 -0.16 -13.61
C LEU A 19 23.54 0.19 -12.13
N PHE A 20 24.59 0.60 -11.42
CA PHE A 20 24.48 1.00 -10.01
C PHE A 20 23.53 2.18 -9.82
N LEU A 21 23.66 3.22 -10.66
CA LEU A 21 22.79 4.39 -10.63
C LEU A 21 21.33 4.02 -10.96
N ALA A 22 21.11 3.15 -11.95
CA ALA A 22 19.78 2.66 -12.30
C ALA A 22 19.13 1.91 -11.13
N CYS A 23 19.87 1.03 -10.45
CA CYS A 23 19.40 0.34 -9.26
C CYS A 23 19.02 1.32 -8.15
N LYS A 24 19.86 2.33 -7.88
CA LYS A 24 19.57 3.35 -6.85
C LYS A 24 18.35 4.20 -7.18
N ALA A 25 18.19 4.59 -8.43
CA ALA A 25 17.01 5.32 -8.89
C ALA A 25 15.73 4.48 -8.73
N TYR A 26 15.81 3.18 -9.05
CA TYR A 26 14.71 2.25 -8.87
C TYR A 26 14.34 2.07 -7.39
N GLU A 27 15.32 1.81 -6.52
CA GLU A 27 15.11 1.71 -5.06
C GLU A 27 14.40 2.95 -4.51
N LYS A 28 14.89 4.15 -4.87
CA LYS A 28 14.28 5.42 -4.46
C LYS A 28 12.83 5.53 -4.91
N LYS A 29 12.55 5.23 -6.19
CA LYS A 29 11.19 5.26 -6.74
C LYS A 29 10.25 4.31 -6.00
N VAL A 30 10.70 3.08 -5.75
CA VAL A 30 9.92 2.07 -5.03
C VAL A 30 9.59 2.52 -3.60
N ASN A 31 10.55 3.13 -2.90
CA ASN A 31 10.32 3.63 -1.54
C ASN A 31 9.28 4.75 -1.53
N VAL A 32 9.36 5.69 -2.48
CA VAL A 32 8.36 6.78 -2.63
C VAL A 32 6.96 6.22 -2.89
N GLU A 33 6.83 5.23 -3.78
CA GLU A 33 5.53 4.62 -4.08
C GLU A 33 4.93 3.90 -2.86
N LYS A 34 5.76 3.18 -2.10
CA LYS A 34 5.33 2.54 -0.84
C LYS A 34 4.93 3.55 0.22
N GLU A 35 5.69 4.63 0.39
CA GLU A 35 5.35 5.71 1.31
C GLU A 35 4.02 6.39 0.95
N GLN A 36 3.77 6.62 -0.34
CA GLN A 36 2.50 7.19 -0.82
C GLN A 36 1.33 6.24 -0.53
N ALA A 37 1.46 4.96 -0.82
CA ALA A 37 0.43 3.96 -0.52
C ALA A 37 0.17 3.87 1.00
N SER A 38 1.22 3.87 1.82
CA SER A 38 1.10 3.93 3.28
C SER A 38 0.33 5.16 3.76
N ARG A 39 0.65 6.35 3.22
CA ARG A 39 -0.06 7.59 3.58
C ARG A 39 -1.55 7.49 3.24
N VAL A 40 -1.90 6.95 2.07
CA VAL A 40 -3.31 6.75 1.69
C VAL A 40 -4.03 5.81 2.66
N ALA A 41 -3.43 4.67 3.00
CA ALA A 41 -4.03 3.74 3.96
C ALA A 41 -4.17 4.34 5.36
N ILE A 42 -3.16 5.09 5.84
CA ILE A 42 -3.22 5.79 7.12
C ILE A 42 -4.33 6.85 7.12
N SER A 43 -4.42 7.68 6.07
CA SER A 43 -5.47 8.68 5.96
C SER A 43 -6.86 8.05 5.94
N PHE A 44 -7.03 6.95 5.19
CA PHE A 44 -8.26 6.18 5.18
C PHE A 44 -8.65 5.66 6.58
N LEU A 45 -7.71 5.01 7.29
CA LEU A 45 -7.95 4.48 8.64
C LEU A 45 -8.23 5.59 9.66
N ASN A 46 -7.52 6.72 9.56
CA ASN A 46 -7.77 7.87 10.44
C ASN A 46 -9.14 8.49 10.20
N SER A 47 -9.60 8.58 8.95
CA SER A 47 -10.95 9.05 8.64
C SER A 47 -12.04 8.08 9.13
N LEU A 48 -11.80 6.77 9.06
CA LEU A 48 -12.69 5.79 9.69
C LEU A 48 -12.73 5.98 11.21
N SER A 49 -11.56 6.15 11.84
CA SER A 49 -11.44 6.38 13.28
C SER A 49 -12.20 7.62 13.75
N SER A 50 -12.13 8.72 13.00
CA SER A 50 -12.86 9.95 13.32
C SER A 50 -14.35 9.92 12.95
N GLY A 51 -14.84 8.84 12.35
CA GLY A 51 -16.22 8.75 11.84
C GLY A 51 -16.50 9.60 10.59
N ASP A 52 -15.48 10.13 9.92
CA ASP A 52 -15.63 10.91 8.68
C ASP A 52 -15.67 9.97 7.46
N LEU A 53 -16.84 9.37 7.24
CA LEU A 53 -17.05 8.41 6.15
C LEU A 53 -16.93 9.03 4.77
N ALA A 54 -17.34 10.30 4.64
CA ALA A 54 -17.25 11.03 3.38
C ALA A 54 -15.79 11.17 2.94
N THR A 55 -14.88 11.47 3.88
CA THR A 55 -13.45 11.53 3.59
C THR A 55 -12.84 10.14 3.46
N ALA A 56 -13.19 9.18 4.32
CA ALA A 56 -12.69 7.81 4.23
C ALA A 56 -12.95 7.22 2.84
N TYR A 57 -14.17 7.35 2.31
CA TYR A 57 -14.54 6.76 1.03
C TYR A 57 -13.99 7.47 -0.20
N LYS A 58 -13.38 8.67 -0.08
CA LYS A 58 -12.58 9.28 -1.15
C LYS A 58 -11.30 8.51 -1.42
N TYR A 59 -10.77 7.80 -0.41
CA TYR A 59 -9.59 6.95 -0.56
C TYR A 59 -9.94 5.57 -1.09
N VAL A 60 -11.22 5.21 -1.23
CA VAL A 60 -11.66 3.87 -1.64
C VAL A 60 -11.99 3.86 -3.14
N TRP A 61 -11.56 2.83 -3.86
CA TRP A 61 -11.95 2.63 -5.25
C TRP A 61 -13.48 2.54 -5.40
N SER A 62 -14.03 3.13 -6.45
CA SER A 62 -15.49 3.24 -6.64
C SER A 62 -16.02 2.36 -7.78
N GLY A 63 -15.19 1.51 -8.38
CA GLY A 63 -15.57 0.75 -9.58
C GLY A 63 -16.42 -0.48 -9.28
N GLU A 64 -16.26 -1.09 -8.11
CA GLU A 64 -17.00 -2.29 -7.68
C GLU A 64 -17.67 -2.04 -6.33
N GLU A 65 -18.71 -2.80 -6.02
CA GLU A 65 -19.32 -2.83 -4.68
C GLU A 65 -18.38 -3.54 -3.71
N LEU A 66 -17.42 -2.79 -3.20
CA LEU A 66 -16.41 -3.30 -2.28
C LEU A 66 -16.97 -3.38 -0.86
N ASN A 67 -16.84 -4.55 -0.22
CA ASN A 67 -17.24 -4.80 1.18
C ASN A 67 -16.66 -3.78 2.18
N ILE A 68 -15.56 -3.11 1.84
CA ILE A 68 -14.96 -2.03 2.63
C ILE A 68 -15.89 -0.82 2.86
N ARG A 69 -16.96 -0.69 2.06
CA ARG A 69 -18.00 0.33 2.20
C ARG A 69 -19.19 -0.13 3.04
N SER A 70 -19.15 -1.33 3.61
CA SER A 70 -20.20 -1.83 4.50
C SER A 70 -20.35 -0.96 5.75
N ALA A 71 -21.57 -0.96 6.32
CA ALA A 71 -21.91 -0.16 7.50
C ALA A 71 -21.17 -0.60 8.79
N GLU A 72 -20.61 -1.82 8.79
CA GLU A 72 -19.91 -2.40 9.94
C GLU A 72 -18.48 -1.86 10.08
N ILE A 73 -17.78 -1.64 8.96
CA ILE A 73 -16.38 -1.18 8.95
C ILE A 73 -16.20 0.09 9.78
N PRO A 74 -16.99 1.17 9.62
CA PRO A 74 -16.92 2.34 10.48
C PRO A 74 -16.97 2.05 11.98
N GLN A 75 -17.80 1.09 12.39
CA GLN A 75 -18.02 0.79 13.80
C GLN A 75 -16.82 0.08 14.41
N ILE A 76 -16.22 -0.85 13.65
CA ILE A 76 -15.03 -1.61 14.05
C ILE A 76 -13.83 -0.68 14.29
N TYR A 77 -13.65 0.33 13.43
CA TYR A 77 -12.47 1.20 13.46
C TYR A 77 -12.68 2.53 14.19
N LYS A 78 -13.89 2.80 14.70
CA LYS A 78 -14.18 4.01 15.46
C LYS A 78 -13.20 4.19 16.61
N ASP A 79 -12.67 5.40 16.75
CA ASP A 79 -11.70 5.80 17.77
C ASP A 79 -10.39 4.97 17.78
N SER A 80 -10.14 4.16 16.73
CA SER A 80 -8.91 3.38 16.61
C SER A 80 -7.70 4.27 16.29
N LYS A 81 -6.50 3.77 16.55
CA LYS A 81 -5.26 4.49 16.27
C LYS A 81 -4.32 3.64 15.44
N VAL A 82 -3.83 4.19 14.33
CA VAL A 82 -2.68 3.60 13.63
C VAL A 82 -1.44 3.76 14.48
N LEU A 83 -0.80 2.64 14.81
CA LEU A 83 0.45 2.63 15.58
C LEU A 83 1.66 2.62 14.65
N GLU A 84 1.65 1.74 13.64
CA GLU A 84 2.82 1.51 12.79
C GLU A 84 2.42 0.84 11.46
N VAL A 85 3.11 1.20 10.36
CA VAL A 85 3.09 0.42 9.13
C VAL A 85 4.24 -0.58 9.17
N LEU A 86 3.94 -1.84 9.48
CA LEU A 86 4.94 -2.90 9.63
C LEU A 86 5.56 -3.29 8.28
N LYS A 87 4.78 -3.20 7.21
CA LYS A 87 5.20 -3.69 5.90
C LYS A 87 4.43 -3.03 4.76
N ALA A 88 5.15 -2.75 3.66
CA ALA A 88 4.58 -2.39 2.37
C ALA A 88 5.26 -3.21 1.27
N ARG A 89 4.49 -4.04 0.54
CA ARG A 89 5.01 -4.90 -0.53
C ARG A 89 4.20 -4.71 -1.80
N TYR A 90 4.88 -4.74 -2.94
CA TYR A 90 4.17 -4.92 -4.20
C TYR A 90 3.43 -6.24 -4.18
N ASP A 91 2.21 -6.20 -4.69
CA ASP A 91 1.34 -7.35 -4.82
C ASP A 91 0.94 -7.54 -6.28
N SER A 92 0.29 -8.67 -6.56
CA SER A 92 -0.15 -9.07 -7.88
C SER A 92 -1.66 -9.30 -7.91
N ALA A 93 -2.25 -9.04 -9.07
CA ALA A 93 -3.61 -9.45 -9.39
C ALA A 93 -3.74 -10.97 -9.62
N LYS A 94 -2.63 -11.74 -9.62
CA LYS A 94 -2.66 -13.19 -9.80
C LYS A 94 -3.49 -13.85 -8.70
N ASN A 95 -4.43 -14.71 -9.09
CA ASN A 95 -5.37 -15.42 -8.20
C ASN A 95 -6.33 -14.50 -7.42
N ARG A 96 -6.52 -13.25 -7.85
CA ARG A 96 -7.53 -12.32 -7.33
C ARG A 96 -8.71 -12.23 -8.31
N PRO A 97 -9.88 -11.74 -7.87
CA PRO A 97 -11.03 -11.50 -8.77
C PRO A 97 -10.66 -10.68 -10.01
N ASP A 98 -11.36 -10.92 -11.12
CA ASP A 98 -11.01 -10.38 -12.44
C ASP A 98 -10.88 -8.85 -12.48
N TYR A 99 -11.66 -8.13 -11.68
CA TYR A 99 -11.56 -6.67 -11.62
C TYR A 99 -10.18 -6.18 -11.17
N TYR A 100 -9.36 -7.00 -10.49
CA TYR A 100 -8.00 -6.62 -10.12
C TYR A 100 -7.03 -6.55 -11.30
N GLN A 101 -7.32 -7.25 -12.40
CA GLN A 101 -6.47 -7.22 -13.61
C GLN A 101 -6.41 -5.82 -14.25
N GLN A 102 -7.35 -4.95 -13.87
CA GLN A 102 -7.49 -3.63 -14.41
C GLN A 102 -6.48 -2.61 -13.84
N PHE A 103 -5.78 -2.95 -12.76
CA PHE A 103 -4.89 -2.03 -12.05
C PHE A 103 -3.44 -2.17 -12.51
N TYR A 104 -2.78 -1.03 -12.71
CA TYR A 104 -1.38 -0.94 -13.09
C TYR A 104 -0.44 -1.42 -11.98
N LYS A 105 -0.74 -1.09 -10.72
CA LYS A 105 0.06 -1.49 -9.55
C LYS A 105 -0.82 -1.78 -8.34
N MET A 106 -0.31 -2.65 -7.48
CA MET A 106 -0.93 -2.99 -6.20
C MET A 106 0.15 -3.04 -5.12
N ILE A 107 -0.16 -2.50 -3.94
CA ILE A 107 0.67 -2.58 -2.75
C ILE A 107 -0.19 -3.09 -1.61
N SER A 108 0.26 -4.17 -0.98
CA SER A 108 -0.34 -4.73 0.22
C SER A 108 0.43 -4.25 1.44
N LEU A 109 -0.31 -3.66 2.37
CA LEU A 109 0.17 -3.06 3.60
C LEU A 109 -0.22 -3.93 4.79
N THR A 110 0.71 -4.10 5.72
CA THR A 110 0.45 -4.70 7.03
C THR A 110 0.58 -3.58 8.05
N ILE A 111 -0.52 -3.22 8.71
CA ILE A 111 -0.61 -2.07 9.59
C ILE A 111 -1.00 -2.54 10.99
N LYS A 112 -0.26 -2.09 11.99
CA LYS A 112 -0.57 -2.29 13.39
C LYS A 112 -1.47 -1.15 13.86
N ILE A 113 -2.63 -1.50 14.42
CA ILE A 113 -3.59 -0.53 14.96
C ILE A 113 -3.91 -0.88 16.42
N LYS A 114 -4.45 0.10 17.14
CA LYS A 114 -5.09 -0.09 18.44
C LYS A 114 -6.56 0.25 18.31
N THR A 115 -7.44 -0.71 18.57
CA THR A 115 -8.88 -0.47 18.74
C THR A 115 -9.17 -0.16 20.21
N VAL A 116 -10.22 0.62 20.46
CA VAL A 116 -10.64 1.00 21.82
C VAL A 116 -11.99 0.43 22.21
N HIS A 117 -12.74 -0.11 21.24
CA HIS A 117 -14.02 -0.77 21.43
C HIS A 117 -13.89 -2.24 21.04
N ALA A 118 -14.73 -3.09 21.64
CA ALA A 118 -14.94 -4.42 21.12
C ALA A 118 -15.63 -4.33 19.76
N ASP A 119 -15.29 -5.21 18.83
CA ASP A 119 -15.96 -5.25 17.54
C ASP A 119 -17.33 -5.95 17.62
N LEU A 120 -18.09 -5.90 16.52
CA LEU A 120 -19.41 -6.51 16.44
C LEU A 120 -19.39 -8.05 16.56
N ALA A 121 -18.24 -8.68 16.31
CA ALA A 121 -18.04 -10.11 16.49
C ALA A 121 -17.66 -10.48 17.94
N GLY A 122 -17.52 -9.50 18.83
CA GLY A 122 -17.15 -9.68 20.23
C GLY A 122 -15.65 -9.76 20.47
N ASN A 123 -14.81 -9.44 19.49
CA ASN A 123 -13.36 -9.36 19.71
C ASN A 123 -13.06 -8.16 20.61
N PRO A 124 -12.23 -8.33 21.66
CA PRO A 124 -11.99 -7.28 22.65
C PRO A 124 -11.27 -6.07 22.05
N ALA A 125 -11.36 -4.92 22.70
CA ALA A 125 -10.47 -3.80 22.39
C ALA A 125 -9.00 -4.23 22.56
N GLY A 126 -8.13 -3.82 21.65
CA GLY A 126 -6.76 -4.34 21.67
C GLY A 126 -5.87 -3.83 20.55
N THR A 127 -4.71 -4.46 20.44
CA THR A 127 -3.76 -4.18 19.36
C THR A 127 -3.92 -5.25 18.29
N TYR A 128 -4.20 -4.83 17.06
CA TYR A 128 -4.51 -5.71 15.95
C TYR A 128 -3.61 -5.45 14.75
N ILE A 129 -3.46 -6.47 13.91
CA ILE A 129 -2.84 -6.37 12.60
C ILE A 129 -3.93 -6.36 11.54
N VAL A 130 -3.94 -5.31 10.72
CA VAL A 130 -4.83 -5.17 9.59
C VAL A 130 -4.05 -5.18 8.28
N PHE A 131 -4.67 -5.77 7.26
CA PHE A 131 -4.17 -5.85 5.91
C PHE A 131 -4.95 -4.88 5.04
N VAL A 132 -4.24 -3.99 4.34
CA VAL A 132 -4.84 -3.01 3.44
C VAL A 132 -4.24 -3.19 2.06
N THR A 133 -5.09 -3.43 1.06
CA THR A 133 -4.65 -3.44 -0.35
C THR A 133 -4.93 -2.08 -0.95
N VAL A 134 -3.89 -1.44 -1.48
CA VAL A 134 -3.97 -0.15 -2.17
C VAL A 134 -3.51 -0.33 -3.61
N VAL A 135 -4.31 0.17 -4.55
CA VAL A 135 -4.11 -0.01 -5.99
C VAL A 135 -3.93 1.32 -6.69
N LYS A 136 -3.31 1.25 -7.87
CA LYS A 136 -3.14 2.38 -8.77
C LYS A 136 -3.63 1.95 -10.15
N LYS A 137 -4.65 2.64 -10.68
CA LYS A 137 -5.27 2.31 -11.97
C LYS A 137 -4.33 2.57 -13.15
N ASN A 138 -3.58 3.67 -13.13
CA ASN A 138 -2.59 4.02 -14.14
C ASN A 138 -1.47 4.89 -13.54
N PRO A 139 -0.36 5.18 -14.25
CA PRO A 139 0.78 5.91 -13.67
C PRO A 139 0.45 7.29 -13.09
N LYS A 140 -0.62 7.94 -13.55
CA LYS A 140 -1.05 9.29 -13.13
C LYS A 140 -2.21 9.28 -12.12
N SER A 141 -2.85 8.14 -11.88
CA SER A 141 -3.97 8.04 -10.96
C SER A 141 -3.52 8.15 -9.51
N ASN A 142 -4.44 8.53 -8.63
CA ASN A 142 -4.21 8.38 -7.18
C ASN A 142 -4.11 6.91 -6.80
N TRP A 143 -3.49 6.66 -5.65
CA TRP A 143 -3.58 5.40 -4.94
C TRP A 143 -4.94 5.32 -4.24
N LEU A 144 -5.60 4.17 -4.32
CA LEU A 144 -6.93 3.94 -3.76
C LEU A 144 -7.00 2.58 -3.06
N VAL A 145 -7.71 2.50 -1.95
CA VAL A 145 -7.92 1.29 -1.17
C VAL A 145 -8.98 0.43 -1.86
N THR A 146 -8.73 -0.87 -1.97
CA THR A 146 -9.71 -1.85 -2.48
C THR A 146 -10.10 -2.90 -1.45
N GLU A 147 -9.22 -3.19 -0.48
CA GLU A 147 -9.48 -4.16 0.58
C GLU A 147 -9.00 -3.65 1.92
N LEU A 148 -9.76 -4.00 2.94
CA LEU A 148 -9.42 -3.89 4.34
C LEU A 148 -9.82 -5.21 4.99
N GLY A 149 -8.86 -5.90 5.56
CA GLY A 149 -9.08 -7.12 6.33
C GLY A 149 -8.33 -7.09 7.64
N SER A 150 -8.76 -7.90 8.60
CA SER A 150 -8.03 -8.18 9.83
C SER A 150 -7.58 -9.65 9.81
N GLY A 151 -6.36 -9.90 10.30
CA GLY A 151 -6.01 -11.25 10.76
C GLY A 151 -6.49 -11.38 12.19
N ALA A 152 -7.32 -12.40 12.47
CA ALA A 152 -7.61 -12.83 13.83
C ALA A 152 -6.40 -13.58 14.41
#